data_AF-A0A498H301-F1
#
_entry.id   AF-A0A498H301-F1
#
_cell.length_a   1.000
_cell.length_b   1.000
_cell.length_c   1.000
_cell.angle_alpha   90.00
_cell.angle_beta   90.00
_cell.angle_gamma   90.00
#
_symmetry.space_group_name_H-M   'P 1'
#
loop_
_entity.id
_entity.type
_entity.pdbx_description
1 polymer ?
#
loop_
_entity_poly.entity_id
_entity_poly.type
_entity_poly.pdbx_seq_one_letter_code
_entity_poly.pdbx_strand_id
1 'polypeptide(L)'
;MPALDVYFETDRLGAAIAPWLGVIPAFFRLTVRPGRPEFAYYWPNDPNWSDFPFPMHEGVAYIFSGDGLAARAAGGAFRLRAAIKVMSGELTRPELVALRIWHELLHAVGQPADDMVPLADRWLPPEGFAGFTKEREAKRSVDTNYWQQQFYHWLTLRAIDDEVRQKKPA
;
A
#
# COMPACT_ATOMS: atom_id res chain seq x y z
N MET A 1 13.10 10.68 -4.18
CA MET A 1 11.68 10.50 -3.93
C MET A 1 11.15 9.58 -5.01
N PRO A 2 10.55 8.44 -4.62
CA PRO A 2 9.90 7.53 -5.55
C PRO A 2 8.80 8.25 -6.33
N ALA A 3 8.81 8.10 -7.66
CA ALA A 3 7.76 8.61 -8.53
C ALA A 3 7.03 7.41 -9.13
N LEU A 4 5.70 7.43 -9.06
CA LEU A 4 4.86 6.38 -9.61
C LEU A 4 3.70 6.95 -10.43
N ASP A 5 3.49 6.37 -11.61
CA ASP A 5 2.23 6.48 -12.33
C ASP A 5 1.23 5.50 -11.72
N VAL A 6 0.09 6.03 -11.26
CA VAL A 6 -0.98 5.31 -10.58
C VAL A 6 -2.12 5.10 -11.56
N TYR A 7 -2.21 3.89 -12.10
CA TYR A 7 -3.23 3.51 -13.07
C TYR A 7 -4.48 3.00 -12.37
N PHE A 8 -5.64 3.56 -12.72
CA PHE A 8 -6.93 3.02 -12.33
C PHE A 8 -7.58 2.31 -13.52
N GLU A 9 -7.88 1.02 -13.35
CA GLU A 9 -8.46 0.18 -14.39
C GLU A 9 -9.71 0.79 -15.05
N THR A 10 -10.55 1.43 -14.25
CA THR A 10 -11.79 2.07 -14.71
C THR A 10 -11.92 3.48 -14.14
N ASP A 11 -12.64 4.34 -14.86
CA ASP A 11 -12.96 5.71 -14.41
C ASP A 11 -13.70 5.72 -13.07
N ARG A 12 -14.53 4.70 -12.81
CA ARG A 12 -15.23 4.54 -11.54
C ARG A 12 -14.27 4.36 -10.37
N LEU A 13 -13.23 3.52 -10.53
CA LEU A 13 -12.20 3.36 -9.51
C LEU A 13 -11.43 4.65 -9.30
N GLY A 14 -11.02 5.30 -10.40
CA GLY A 14 -10.31 6.57 -10.35
C GLY A 14 -11.10 7.66 -9.63
N ALA A 15 -12.37 7.85 -9.98
CA ALA A 15 -13.23 8.85 -9.36
C ALA A 15 -13.46 8.60 -7.87
N ALA A 16 -13.58 7.34 -7.46
CA ALA A 16 -13.83 6.99 -6.06
C ALA A 16 -12.57 7.10 -5.18
N ILE A 17 -11.40 6.70 -5.70
CA ILE A 17 -10.18 6.50 -4.89
C ILE A 17 -9.19 7.66 -5.03
N ALA A 18 -9.04 8.27 -6.22
CA ALA A 18 -8.06 9.33 -6.43
C ALA A 18 -8.17 10.51 -5.43
N PRO A 19 -9.38 10.96 -5.00
CA PRO A 19 -9.50 12.01 -3.98
C PRO A 19 -8.85 11.65 -2.62
N TRP A 20 -8.69 10.36 -2.34
CA TRP A 20 -8.13 9.86 -1.08
C TRP A 20 -6.62 9.66 -1.12
N LEU A 21 -5.98 9.77 -2.28
CA LEU A 21 -4.52 9.63 -2.39
C LEU A 21 -3.75 10.70 -1.59
N GLY A 22 -4.41 11.80 -1.21
CA GLY A 22 -3.84 12.84 -0.35
C GLY A 22 -3.50 12.36 1.08
N VAL A 23 -3.98 11.19 1.51
CA VAL A 23 -3.55 10.58 2.79
C VAL A 23 -2.12 10.02 2.70
N ILE A 24 -1.64 9.72 1.48
CA ILE A 24 -0.32 9.17 1.24
C ILE A 24 0.68 10.34 1.26
N PRO A 25 1.74 10.29 2.08
CA PRO A 25 2.69 11.40 2.17
C PRO A 25 3.37 11.69 0.83
N ALA A 26 3.63 12.98 0.57
CA ALA A 26 4.24 13.49 -0.66
C ALA A 26 5.66 12.96 -0.96
N PHE A 27 6.25 12.18 -0.04
CA PHE A 27 7.42 11.34 -0.34
C PHE A 27 7.20 10.48 -1.58
N PHE A 28 6.00 9.91 -1.74
CA PHE A 28 5.57 9.27 -2.96
C PHE A 28 4.99 10.31 -3.91
N ARG A 29 5.64 10.53 -5.05
CA ARG A 29 5.13 11.40 -6.10
C ARG A 29 4.19 10.59 -7.00
N LEU A 30 2.90 10.77 -6.81
CA LEU A 30 1.87 10.00 -7.50
C LEU A 30 1.28 10.80 -8.66
N THR A 31 1.28 10.20 -9.85
CA THR A 31 0.62 10.76 -11.04
C THR A 31 -0.51 9.85 -11.47
N VAL A 32 -1.75 10.31 -11.40
CA VAL A 32 -2.91 9.50 -11.78
C VAL A 32 -2.99 9.32 -13.30
N ARG A 33 -3.18 8.09 -13.74
CA ARG A 33 -3.37 7.70 -15.14
C ARG A 33 -4.66 6.90 -15.30
N PRO A 34 -5.46 7.13 -16.36
CA PRO A 34 -6.59 6.26 -16.66
C PRO A 34 -6.13 4.96 -17.33
N GLY A 35 -6.92 3.91 -17.15
CA GLY A 35 -6.79 2.66 -17.89
C GLY A 35 -5.84 1.64 -17.26
N ARG A 36 -5.39 0.70 -18.08
CA ARG A 36 -4.53 -0.41 -17.66
C ARG A 36 -3.10 -0.19 -18.13
N PRO A 37 -2.08 -0.37 -17.27
CA PRO A 37 -0.70 -0.42 -17.71
C PRO A 37 -0.41 -1.78 -18.35
N GLU A 38 0.80 -1.95 -18.90
CA GLU A 38 1.30 -3.28 -19.25
C GLU A 38 1.52 -4.11 -17.96
N PHE A 39 0.95 -5.32 -17.91
CA PHE A 39 1.00 -6.21 -16.75
C PHE A 39 1.21 -7.66 -17.17
N ALA A 40 1.65 -8.49 -16.22
CA ALA A 40 1.79 -9.94 -16.38
C ALA A 40 1.24 -10.70 -15.17
N TYR A 41 0.98 -11.99 -15.35
CA TYR A 41 0.67 -12.94 -14.29
C TYR A 41 1.93 -13.76 -13.98
N TYR A 42 2.54 -13.52 -12.83
CA TYR A 42 3.83 -14.14 -12.50
C TYR A 42 3.72 -15.50 -11.81
N TRP A 43 2.58 -15.79 -11.17
CA TRP A 43 2.43 -16.97 -10.30
C TRP A 43 1.11 -17.73 -10.58
N PRO A 44 0.95 -18.30 -11.78
CA PRO A 44 -0.31 -18.91 -12.21
C PRO A 44 -0.76 -20.11 -11.34
N ASN A 45 0.17 -20.76 -10.65
CA ASN A 45 -0.10 -21.93 -9.81
C ASN A 45 -0.29 -21.60 -8.32
N ASP A 46 -0.11 -20.33 -7.91
CA ASP A 46 -0.32 -19.92 -6.52
C ASP A 46 -1.76 -19.38 -6.38
N PRO A 47 -2.63 -19.99 -5.54
CA PRO A 47 -4.00 -19.51 -5.34
C PRO A 47 -4.11 -18.06 -4.87
N ASN A 48 -3.06 -17.49 -4.28
CA ASN A 48 -3.04 -16.09 -3.90
C ASN A 48 -2.86 -15.16 -5.10
N TRP A 49 -2.23 -15.63 -6.18
CA TRP A 49 -1.72 -14.79 -7.26
C TRP A 49 -2.08 -15.25 -8.68
N SER A 50 -2.82 -16.36 -8.82
CA SER A 50 -3.01 -17.12 -10.07
C SER A 50 -3.41 -16.28 -11.29
N ASP A 51 -4.30 -15.31 -11.09
CA ASP A 51 -4.77 -14.36 -12.07
C ASP A 51 -4.65 -12.92 -11.56
N PHE A 52 -3.66 -12.66 -10.70
CA PHE A 52 -3.39 -11.34 -10.14
C PHE A 52 -2.51 -10.51 -11.10
N PRO A 53 -3.05 -9.47 -11.77
CA PRO A 53 -2.28 -8.68 -12.71
C PRO A 53 -1.25 -7.83 -11.96
N PHE A 54 0.03 -8.00 -12.32
CA PHE A 54 1.12 -7.24 -11.71
C PHE A 54 1.84 -6.40 -12.77
N PRO A 55 2.03 -5.08 -12.55
CA PRO A 55 2.62 -4.20 -13.56
C PRO A 55 4.06 -4.61 -13.89
N MET A 56 4.42 -4.51 -15.17
CA MET A 56 5.73 -4.96 -15.65
C MET A 56 6.84 -3.95 -15.36
N HIS A 57 6.53 -2.66 -15.42
CA HIS A 57 7.52 -1.58 -15.36
C HIS A 57 7.66 -0.97 -13.97
N GLU A 58 8.91 -0.66 -13.57
CA GLU A 58 9.18 0.10 -12.33
C GLU A 58 8.53 1.49 -12.38
N GLY A 59 8.12 2.00 -11.23
CA GLY A 59 7.41 3.29 -11.15
C GLY A 59 5.93 3.18 -11.54
N VAL A 60 5.35 1.97 -11.53
CA VAL A 60 3.92 1.77 -11.84
C VAL A 60 3.20 1.19 -10.64
N ALA A 61 2.09 1.83 -10.27
CA ALA A 61 1.09 1.27 -9.38
C ALA A 61 -0.19 1.00 -10.17
N TYR A 62 -0.75 -0.22 -10.07
CA TYR A 62 -1.98 -0.59 -10.77
C TYR A 62 -3.10 -0.92 -9.79
N ILE A 63 -4.22 -0.19 -9.90
CA ILE A 63 -5.42 -0.38 -9.09
C ILE A 63 -6.51 -0.94 -10.00
N PHE A 64 -7.02 -2.13 -9.66
CA PHE A 64 -7.95 -2.88 -10.50
C PHE A 64 -9.09 -3.51 -9.70
N SER A 65 -10.19 -3.81 -10.37
CA SER A 65 -11.31 -4.53 -9.76
C SER A 65 -10.95 -5.99 -9.54
N GLY A 66 -11.25 -6.50 -8.35
CA GLY A 66 -11.17 -7.93 -8.04
C GLY A 66 -12.34 -8.75 -8.58
N ASP A 67 -13.34 -8.12 -9.18
CA ASP A 67 -14.54 -8.82 -9.66
C ASP A 67 -14.18 -9.86 -10.72
N GLY A 68 -14.52 -11.12 -10.45
CA GLY A 68 -14.27 -12.24 -11.35
C GLY A 68 -12.87 -12.84 -11.29
N LEU A 69 -11.98 -12.35 -10.42
CA LEU A 69 -10.64 -12.93 -10.21
C LEU A 69 -10.65 -13.98 -9.10
N ALA A 70 -9.88 -15.04 -9.29
CA ALA A 70 -9.68 -16.13 -8.32
C ALA A 70 -8.60 -15.81 -7.29
N ALA A 71 -7.62 -14.96 -7.63
CA ALA A 71 -6.51 -14.57 -6.80
C ALA A 71 -6.99 -14.02 -5.45
N ARG A 72 -6.41 -14.52 -4.36
CA ARG A 72 -6.78 -14.11 -2.99
C ARG A 72 -6.05 -12.86 -2.51
N ALA A 73 -4.82 -12.62 -2.99
CA ALA A 73 -4.01 -11.47 -2.57
C ALA A 73 -4.79 -10.17 -2.77
N ALA A 74 -4.75 -9.27 -1.77
CA ALA A 74 -5.40 -7.96 -1.85
C ALA A 74 -4.48 -6.89 -2.45
N GLY A 75 -3.18 -7.09 -2.32
CA GLY A 75 -2.15 -6.23 -2.87
C GLY A 75 -0.83 -6.98 -2.95
N GLY A 76 0.10 -6.43 -3.71
CA GLY A 76 1.48 -6.85 -3.72
C GLY A 76 2.39 -5.76 -4.28
N ALA A 77 3.64 -5.79 -3.87
CA ALA A 77 4.64 -4.84 -4.35
C ALA A 77 6.05 -5.41 -4.39
N PHE A 78 6.83 -4.94 -5.37
CA PHE A 78 8.24 -5.30 -5.51
C PHE A 78 8.95 -4.37 -6.51
N ARG A 79 10.15 -3.89 -6.16
CA ARG A 79 11.00 -3.03 -7.01
C ARG A 79 10.26 -1.82 -7.57
N LEU A 80 9.73 -0.96 -6.70
CA LEU A 80 9.01 0.26 -7.09
C LEU A 80 7.77 -0.01 -7.97
N ARG A 81 7.18 -1.20 -7.85
CA ARG A 81 5.94 -1.60 -8.51
C ARG A 81 4.93 -2.01 -7.46
N ALA A 82 3.68 -1.66 -7.65
CA ALA A 82 2.60 -2.06 -6.77
C ALA A 82 1.35 -2.46 -7.58
N ALA A 83 0.61 -3.43 -7.09
CA ALA A 83 -0.66 -3.84 -7.65
C ALA A 83 -1.65 -4.00 -6.50
N ILE A 84 -2.82 -3.38 -6.64
CA ILE A 84 -3.83 -3.28 -5.60
C ILE A 84 -5.16 -3.73 -6.17
N LYS A 85 -5.68 -4.82 -5.61
CA LYS A 85 -7.02 -5.33 -5.94
C LYS A 85 -8.04 -4.63 -5.06
N VAL A 86 -9.09 -4.10 -5.69
CA VAL A 86 -10.24 -3.51 -5.01
C VAL A 86 -11.36 -4.55 -4.98
N MET A 87 -11.76 -4.97 -3.78
CA MET A 87 -12.82 -5.96 -3.60
C MET A 87 -14.20 -5.34 -3.75
N SER A 88 -15.17 -6.17 -4.14
CA SER A 88 -16.56 -5.75 -4.24
C SER A 88 -17.05 -5.14 -2.92
N GLY A 89 -17.66 -3.95 -2.99
CA GLY A 89 -18.15 -3.20 -1.83
C GLY A 89 -17.12 -2.26 -1.18
N GLU A 90 -15.82 -2.39 -1.44
CA GLU A 90 -14.79 -1.51 -0.84
C GLU A 90 -14.87 -0.06 -1.32
N LEU A 91 -15.55 0.20 -2.45
CA LEU A 91 -15.81 1.57 -2.91
C LEU A 91 -16.76 2.36 -2.01
N THR A 92 -17.43 1.72 -1.05
CA THR A 92 -18.16 2.42 0.03
C THR A 92 -17.22 2.96 1.11
N ARG A 93 -15.96 2.50 1.11
CA ARG A 93 -14.90 2.87 2.06
C ARG A 93 -13.57 3.09 1.34
N PRO A 94 -13.50 4.03 0.37
CA PRO A 94 -12.32 4.27 -0.45
C PRO A 94 -11.08 4.67 0.36
N GLU A 95 -11.26 5.19 1.59
CA GLU A 95 -10.16 5.46 2.52
C GLU A 95 -9.36 4.21 2.89
N LEU A 96 -10.02 3.04 2.96
CA LEU A 96 -9.35 1.76 3.22
C LEU A 96 -8.50 1.31 2.05
N VAL A 97 -8.99 1.54 0.82
CA VAL A 97 -8.23 1.25 -0.39
C VAL A 97 -7.01 2.16 -0.47
N ALA A 98 -7.15 3.44 -0.12
CA ALA A 98 -6.01 4.36 -0.05
C ALA A 98 -4.95 3.93 0.97
N LEU A 99 -5.36 3.40 2.14
CA LEU A 99 -4.42 2.81 3.11
C LEU A 99 -3.72 1.57 2.56
N ARG A 100 -4.42 0.70 1.83
CA ARG A 100 -3.81 -0.46 1.14
C ARG A 100 -2.82 0.00 0.08
N ILE A 101 -3.14 1.05 -0.69
CA ILE A 101 -2.20 1.63 -1.66
C ILE A 101 -0.94 2.09 -0.94
N TRP A 102 -1.06 2.84 0.17
CA TRP A 102 0.11 3.27 0.93
C TRP A 102 0.95 2.09 1.45
N HIS A 103 0.29 1.06 1.98
CA HIS A 103 0.94 -0.17 2.43
C HIS A 103 1.78 -0.81 1.33
N GLU A 104 1.21 -1.01 0.13
CA GLU A 104 1.95 -1.60 -0.99
C GLU A 104 3.06 -0.69 -1.50
N LEU A 105 2.87 0.63 -1.48
CA LEU A 105 3.92 1.57 -1.86
C LEU A 105 5.12 1.53 -0.89
N LEU A 106 4.88 1.32 0.40
CA LEU A 106 5.93 1.12 1.41
C LEU A 106 6.73 -0.15 1.11
N HIS A 107 6.06 -1.27 0.83
CA HIS A 107 6.72 -2.50 0.37
C HIS A 107 7.51 -2.28 -0.93
N ALA A 108 6.98 -1.49 -1.87
CA ALA A 108 7.64 -1.18 -3.14
C ALA A 108 9.01 -0.48 -2.96
N VAL A 109 9.18 0.27 -1.88
CA VAL A 109 10.44 0.93 -1.50
C VAL A 109 11.20 0.20 -0.39
N GLY A 110 10.85 -1.07 -0.13
CA GLY A 110 11.58 -1.95 0.79
C GLY A 110 11.29 -1.71 2.28
N GLN A 111 10.22 -1.00 2.61
CA GLN A 111 9.77 -0.87 3.99
C GLN A 111 8.85 -2.04 4.39
N PRO A 112 8.96 -2.57 5.62
CA PRO A 112 8.22 -3.73 6.09
C PRO A 112 6.81 -3.33 6.57
N ALA A 113 5.90 -3.08 5.64
CA ALA A 113 4.56 -2.58 5.98
C ALA A 113 3.68 -3.61 6.73
N ASP A 114 4.07 -4.89 6.76
CA ASP A 114 3.40 -5.96 7.52
C ASP A 114 3.84 -6.02 9.00
N ASP A 115 4.97 -5.41 9.35
CA ASP A 115 5.63 -5.62 10.64
C ASP A 115 5.16 -4.64 11.74
N MET A 116 3.90 -4.18 11.68
CA MET A 116 3.36 -3.22 12.65
C MET A 116 3.44 -3.74 14.10
N VAL A 117 3.10 -5.01 14.33
CA VAL A 117 3.15 -5.59 15.68
C VAL A 117 4.59 -5.94 16.10
N PRO A 118 5.40 -6.64 15.29
CA PRO A 118 6.79 -6.96 15.64
C PRO A 118 7.66 -5.73 15.92
N LEU A 119 7.36 -4.57 15.32
CA LEU A 119 8.15 -3.34 15.48
C LEU A 119 7.53 -2.33 16.44
N ALA A 120 6.51 -2.71 17.21
CA ALA A 120 5.79 -1.78 18.10
C ALA A 120 6.72 -1.01 19.04
N ASP A 121 7.79 -1.62 19.55
CA ASP A 121 8.82 -0.99 20.38
C ASP A 121 9.62 0.13 19.70
N ARG A 122 9.57 0.23 18.37
CA ARG A 122 10.34 1.20 17.59
C ARG A 122 9.52 2.38 17.11
N TRP A 123 8.26 2.14 16.75
CA TRP A 123 7.43 3.17 16.11
C TRP A 123 6.36 3.74 17.04
N LEU A 124 5.95 2.98 18.05
CA LEU A 124 4.92 3.41 18.97
C LEU A 124 5.56 4.22 20.11
N PRO A 125 5.16 5.47 20.32
CA PRO A 125 5.67 6.24 21.46
C PRO A 125 5.10 5.68 22.78
N PRO A 126 5.78 5.90 23.92
CA PRO A 126 5.38 5.34 25.22
C PRO A 126 3.91 5.59 25.58
N GLU A 127 3.38 6.77 25.27
CA GLU A 127 1.99 7.15 25.50
C GLU A 127 0.98 6.36 24.65
N GLY A 128 1.39 5.82 23.50
CA GLY A 128 0.55 5.04 22.59
C GLY A 128 0.41 3.58 23.00
N PHE A 129 1.32 3.05 23.83
CA PHE A 129 1.38 1.63 24.18
C PHE A 129 0.12 1.08 24.83
N ALA A 130 -0.46 1.82 25.79
CA ALA A 130 -1.66 1.38 26.49
C ALA A 130 -2.87 1.28 25.55
N GLY A 131 -3.04 2.27 24.66
CA GLY A 131 -4.12 2.29 23.67
C GLY A 131 -4.01 1.16 22.66
N PHE A 132 -2.84 1.01 22.07
CA PHE A 132 -2.53 -0.04 21.10
C PHE A 132 -2.75 -1.45 21.69
N THR A 133 -2.25 -1.66 22.92
CA THR A 133 -2.40 -2.94 23.62
C THR A 133 -3.87 -3.24 23.91
N LYS A 134 -4.64 -2.25 24.39
CA LYS A 134 -6.07 -2.41 24.68
C LYS A 134 -6.88 -2.77 23.44
N GLU A 135 -6.57 -2.17 22.28
CA GLU A 135 -7.26 -2.51 21.03
C GLU A 135 -6.93 -3.92 20.56
N ARG A 136 -5.66 -4.31 20.64
CA ARG A 136 -5.21 -5.69 20.35
C ARG A 136 -5.88 -6.72 21.25
N GLU A 137 -5.93 -6.48 22.56
CA GLU A 137 -6.56 -7.37 23.54
C GLU A 137 -8.07 -7.49 23.32
N ALA A 138 -8.73 -6.40 22.93
CA ALA A 138 -10.13 -6.40 22.56
C ALA A 138 -10.41 -7.17 21.26
N LYS A 139 -9.39 -7.76 20.61
CA LYS A 139 -9.46 -8.37 19.27
C LYS A 139 -10.09 -7.46 18.23
N ARG A 140 -10.06 -6.14 18.48
CA ARG A 140 -10.27 -5.16 17.43
C ARG A 140 -9.04 -5.26 16.55
N SER A 141 -9.21 -5.32 15.24
CA SER A 141 -8.09 -5.44 14.32
C SER A 141 -7.07 -4.39 14.71
N VAL A 142 -5.86 -4.79 15.10
CA VAL A 142 -4.77 -3.85 15.42
C VAL A 142 -4.50 -2.95 14.21
N ASP A 143 -4.87 -3.44 13.03
CA ASP A 143 -5.13 -2.74 11.78
C ASP A 143 -6.33 -1.78 11.82
N THR A 144 -6.54 -1.05 12.92
CA THR A 144 -7.44 0.10 12.85
C THR A 144 -6.77 1.16 11.98
N ASN A 145 -7.57 1.90 11.20
CA ASN A 145 -7.06 2.94 10.29
C ASN A 145 -6.10 3.91 10.99
N TYR A 146 -6.33 4.18 12.29
CA TYR A 146 -5.48 5.07 13.08
C TYR A 146 -4.06 4.52 13.27
N TRP A 147 -3.90 3.32 13.82
CA TRP A 147 -2.57 2.75 14.09
C TRP A 147 -1.81 2.45 12.80
N GLN A 148 -2.50 2.01 11.75
CA GLN A 148 -1.88 1.83 10.43
C GLN A 148 -1.32 3.13 9.89
N GLN A 149 -2.06 4.25 9.98
CA GLN A 149 -1.55 5.55 9.56
C GLN A 149 -0.32 5.97 10.36
N GLN A 150 -0.32 5.79 11.69
CA GLN A 150 0.84 6.10 12.52
C GLN A 150 2.06 5.27 12.12
N PHE A 151 1.87 3.96 11.94
CA PHE A 151 2.94 3.06 11.53
C PHE A 151 3.48 3.38 10.13
N TYR A 152 2.60 3.64 9.17
CA TYR A 152 2.97 3.98 7.80
C TYR A 152 3.66 5.34 7.70
N HIS A 153 3.25 6.33 8.52
CA HIS A 153 3.98 7.58 8.66
C HIS A 153 5.41 7.34 9.16
N TRP A 154 5.57 6.55 10.22
CA TRP A 154 6.89 6.22 10.74
C TRP A 154 7.78 5.51 9.71
N LEU A 155 7.24 4.51 9.00
CA LEU A 155 7.94 3.84 7.90
C LEU A 155 8.29 4.79 6.76
N THR A 156 7.45 5.77 6.45
CA THR A 156 7.70 6.76 5.40
C THR A 156 8.85 7.69 5.79
N LEU A 157 8.91 8.14 7.05
CA LEU A 157 10.05 8.91 7.56
C LEU A 157 11.34 8.10 7.50
N ARG A 158 11.29 6.81 7.86
CA ARG A 158 12.44 5.91 7.76
C ARG A 158 12.91 5.74 6.32
N ALA A 159 12.01 5.59 5.37
CA ALA A 159 12.35 5.53 3.94
C ALA A 159 13.02 6.81 3.43
N ILE A 160 12.57 7.98 3.90
CA ILE A 160 13.22 9.27 3.60
C ILE A 160 14.66 9.27 4.11
N ASP A 161 14.89 8.86 5.36
CA ASP A 161 16.21 8.80 5.97
C ASP A 161 17.14 7.83 5.22
N ASP A 162 16.63 6.65 4.84
CA ASP A 162 17.37 5.66 4.05
C ASP A 162 17.79 6.24 2.68
N GLU A 163 16.89 6.94 1.99
CA GLU A 163 17.20 7.59 0.70
C GLU A 163 18.28 8.68 0.86
N VAL A 164 18.22 9.47 1.93
CA VAL A 164 19.22 10.51 2.22
C VAL A 164 20.59 9.88 2.50
N ARG A 165 20.64 8.78 3.27
CA ARG A 165 21.89 8.07 3.60
C ARG A 165 22.54 7.47 2.36
N GLN A 166 21.76 6.86 1.46
CA GLN A 166 22.28 6.25 0.23
C GLN A 166 22.85 7.28 -0.77
N LYS A 167 22.45 8.56 -0.66
CA LYS A 167 22.90 9.63 -1.56
C LYS A 167 24.13 10.40 -1.08
N LYS A 168 24.59 10.19 0.15
CA LYS A 168 25.84 10.80 0.61
C LYS A 168 27.03 10.06 -0.01
N PRO A 169 27.92 10.72 -0.77
CA PRO A 169 29.18 10.10 -1.17
C PRO A 169 29.99 9.78 0.09
N ALA A 170 30.69 8.64 0.06
CA ALA A 170 31.61 8.19 1.10
C ALA A 170 32.78 9.17 1.29
#